data_AF-A0A1Y4WMT2-F1
#
_entry.id   AF-A0A1Y4WMT2-F1
#
_cell.length_a   1.000
_cell.length_b   1.000
_cell.length_c   1.000
_cell.angle_alpha   90.00
_cell.angle_beta   90.00
_cell.angle_gamma   90.00
#
_symmetry.space_group_name_H-M   'P 1'
#
loop_
_entity.id
_entity.type
_entity.pdbx_description
1 polymer ?
#
loop_
_entity_poly.entity_id
_entity_poly.type
_entity_poly.pdbx_seq_one_letter_code
_entity_poly.pdbx_strand_id
1 'polypeptide(L)'
;MEESALELAASLPAADTPHGQAEAEELGRAISRFLRAQKEPARVVFLRRYWYADSVEQAAAHMGWSISKTKTVLYRTRNRLRDFLEQEGLWNG
;
A
#
# COMPACT_ATOMS: atom_id res chain seq x y z
N MET A 1 -14.04 13.56 6.01
CA MET A 1 -12.83 13.66 6.86
C MET A 1 -11.76 12.84 6.17
N GLU A 2 -10.68 13.53 5.86
CA GLU A 2 -9.63 13.12 4.94
C GLU A 2 -8.54 12.39 5.73
N GLU A 3 -8.73 11.10 5.95
CA GLU A 3 -7.67 10.20 6.44
C GLU A 3 -6.79 9.83 5.24
N SER A 4 -5.88 10.74 4.94
CA SER A 4 -4.76 10.57 4.02
C SER A 4 -3.61 9.83 4.73
N ALA A 5 -2.57 9.46 3.98
CA ALA A 5 -1.44 8.56 4.31
C ALA A 5 -0.70 8.80 5.65
N LEU A 6 -1.04 9.84 6.41
CA LEU A 6 -0.50 10.17 7.73
C LEU A 6 -0.86 9.13 8.79
N GLU A 7 -2.03 8.49 8.75
CA GLU A 7 -2.38 7.49 9.77
C GLU A 7 -1.59 6.19 9.67
N LEU A 8 -1.15 5.80 8.48
CA LEU A 8 -0.29 4.62 8.32
C LEU A 8 1.14 4.90 8.81
N ALA A 9 1.59 6.16 8.71
CA ALA A 9 2.90 6.57 9.21
C ALA A 9 2.92 6.72 10.74
N ALA A 10 1.80 7.09 11.36
CA ALA A 10 1.69 7.25 12.81
C ALA A 10 1.81 5.95 13.61
N SER A 11 1.66 4.78 12.96
CA SER A 11 1.81 3.46 13.59
C SER A 11 3.17 2.80 13.34
N LEU A 12 4.13 3.49 12.72
CA LEU A 12 5.50 2.99 12.58
C LEU A 12 6.31 3.35 13.84
N PRO A 13 7.12 2.43 14.39
CA PRO A 13 8.01 2.74 15.49
C PRO A 13 8.94 3.90 15.08
N ALA A 14 9.24 4.80 16.02
CA ALA A 14 10.04 6.00 15.76
C ALA A 14 11.32 5.64 14.98
N ALA A 15 11.39 6.07 13.73
CA ALA A 15 12.49 5.82 12.80
C ALA A 15 13.81 6.52 13.18
N ASP A 16 13.93 7.01 14.42
CA ASP A 16 15.08 7.77 14.94
C ASP A 16 16.19 6.87 15.53
N THR A 17 16.04 5.54 15.42
CA THR A 17 17.09 4.58 15.77
C THR A 17 17.57 3.84 14.52
N PRO A 18 18.87 3.49 14.40
CA PRO A 18 19.38 2.70 13.27
C PRO A 18 18.62 1.38 13.06
N HIS A 19 18.11 0.79 14.15
CA HIS A 19 17.28 -0.41 14.10
C HIS A 19 15.92 -0.14 13.44
N GLY A 20 15.22 0.91 13.88
CA GLY A 20 13.94 1.32 13.26
C GLY A 20 14.08 1.74 11.80
N GLN A 21 15.22 2.33 11.40
CA GLN A 21 15.50 2.64 10.00
C GLN A 21 15.68 1.37 9.16
N ALA A 22 16.46 0.40 9.66
CA ALA A 22 16.66 -0.88 8.97
C ALA A 22 15.34 -1.66 8.79
N GLU A 23 14.47 -1.64 9.81
CA GLU A 23 13.12 -2.23 9.74
C GLU A 23 12.23 -1.52 8.70
N ALA A 24 12.21 -0.18 8.71
CA ALA A 24 11.45 0.61 7.74
C ALA A 24 11.95 0.38 6.30
N GLU A 25 13.26 0.28 6.11
CA GLU A 25 13.83 -0.05 4.81
C GLU A 25 13.47 -1.46 4.35
N GLU A 26 13.48 -2.45 5.25
CA GLU A 26 13.10 -3.82 4.89
C GLU A 26 11.62 -3.90 4.53
N LEU A 27 10.76 -3.22 5.29
CA LEU A 27 9.34 -3.09 4.95
C LEU A 27 9.14 -2.44 3.57
N GLY A 28 9.88 -1.36 3.28
CA GLY A 28 9.85 -0.70 1.97
C GLY A 28 10.30 -1.62 0.82
N ARG A 29 11.33 -2.43 1.04
CA ARG A 29 11.80 -3.45 0.08
C ARG A 29 10.75 -4.54 -0.13
N ALA A 30 10.12 -5.02 0.94
CA ALA A 30 9.08 -6.03 0.88
C ALA A 30 7.84 -5.54 0.11
N ILE A 31 7.35 -4.33 0.40
CA ILE A 31 6.23 -3.71 -0.34
C ILE A 31 6.59 -3.54 -1.82
N SER A 32 7.82 -3.11 -2.12
CA SER A 32 8.29 -2.98 -3.50
C SER A 32 8.32 -4.32 -4.24
N ARG A 33 8.81 -5.38 -3.58
CA ARG A 33 8.83 -6.76 -4.10
C ARG A 33 7.40 -7.25 -4.37
N PHE A 34 6.49 -7.07 -3.41
CA PHE A 34 5.08 -7.42 -3.56
C PHE A 34 4.43 -6.72 -4.77
N LEU A 35 4.61 -5.40 -4.90
CA LEU A 35 3.99 -4.62 -5.98
C LEU A 35 4.52 -5.02 -7.35
N ARG A 36 5.81 -5.35 -7.48
CA ARG A 36 6.40 -5.85 -8.73
C ARG A 36 5.79 -7.18 -9.19
N ALA A 37 5.38 -8.04 -8.25
CA ALA A 37 4.71 -9.31 -8.55
C ALA A 37 3.24 -9.16 -8.96
N GLN A 38 2.62 -7.98 -8.77
CA GLN A 38 1.23 -7.76 -9.15
C GLN A 38 1.07 -7.51 -10.66
N LYS A 39 -0.09 -7.91 -11.20
CA LYS A 39 -0.52 -7.51 -12.54
C LYS A 39 -0.56 -5.98 -12.62
N GLU A 40 -0.12 -5.44 -13.75
CA GLU A 40 0.04 -4.01 -13.97
C GLU A 40 -1.17 -3.16 -13.52
N PRO A 41 -2.43 -3.49 -13.86
CA PRO A 41 -3.54 -2.61 -13.48
C PRO A 41 -3.77 -2.55 -11.95
N ALA A 42 -3.48 -3.64 -11.23
CA ALA A 42 -3.56 -3.66 -9.77
C ALA A 42 -2.41 -2.87 -9.14
N ARG A 43 -1.19 -2.96 -9.70
CA ARG A 43 -0.04 -2.16 -9.27
C ARG A 43 -0.29 -0.67 -9.46
N VAL A 44 -0.75 -0.26 -10.65
CA VAL A 44 -0.96 1.15 -10.99
C VAL A 44 -2.03 1.79 -10.10
N VAL A 45 -3.20 1.15 -9.96
CA VAL A 45 -4.28 1.71 -9.13
C VAL A 45 -3.88 1.80 -7.65
N PHE A 46 -3.06 0.85 -7.17
CA PHE A 46 -2.55 0.87 -5.80
C PHE A 46 -1.56 2.03 -5.60
N LEU A 47 -0.59 2.20 -6.50
CA LEU A 47 0.35 3.33 -6.45
C LEU A 47 -0.36 4.68 -6.55
N ARG A 48 -1.36 4.80 -7.43
CA ARG A 48 -2.22 5.99 -7.52
C ARG A 48 -2.85 6.32 -6.17
N ARG A 49 -3.49 5.33 -5.54
CA ARG A 49 -4.17 5.52 -4.25
C ARG A 49 -3.22 5.85 -3.10
N TYR A 50 -2.08 5.15 -3.01
CA TYR A 50 -1.23 5.17 -1.80
C TYR A 50 0.05 6.00 -1.93
N TRP A 51 0.54 6.23 -3.15
CA TRP A 51 1.78 6.97 -3.40
C TRP A 51 1.54 8.36 -3.99
N TYR A 52 0.57 8.47 -4.91
CA TYR A 52 0.16 9.75 -5.50
C TYR A 52 -0.97 10.44 -4.71
N ALA A 53 -1.47 9.79 -3.66
CA ALA A 53 -2.56 10.27 -2.81
C ALA A 53 -3.86 10.58 -3.57
N ASP A 54 -4.09 9.96 -4.74
CA ASP A 54 -5.34 10.08 -5.47
C ASP A 54 -6.51 9.63 -4.58
N SER A 55 -7.66 10.29 -4.71
CA SER A 55 -8.94 9.75 -4.24
C SER A 55 -9.30 8.48 -5.01
N VAL A 56 -10.27 7.71 -4.51
CA VAL A 56 -10.75 6.51 -5.24
C VAL A 56 -11.37 6.90 -6.58
N GLU A 57 -12.03 8.04 -6.65
CA GLU A 57 -12.63 8.61 -7.85
C GLU A 57 -11.56 9.04 -8.86
N GLN A 58 -10.50 9.73 -8.42
CA GLN A 58 -9.36 10.11 -9.26
C GLN A 58 -8.64 8.88 -9.82
N ALA A 59 -8.35 7.89 -8.97
CA ALA A 59 -7.75 6.64 -9.39
C ALA A 59 -8.65 5.86 -10.37
N ALA A 60 -9.97 5.84 -10.14
CA ALA A 60 -10.93 5.22 -11.05
C ALA A 60 -10.96 5.90 -12.42
N ALA A 61 -10.99 7.24 -12.45
CA ALA A 61 -10.95 8.03 -13.67
C ALA A 61 -9.66 7.78 -14.46
N HIS A 62 -8.51 7.75 -13.78
CA HIS A 62 -7.22 7.47 -14.42
C HIS A 62 -7.17 6.09 -15.07
N MET A 63 -7.82 5.10 -14.44
CA MET A 63 -7.86 3.73 -14.94
C MET A 63 -8.97 3.47 -15.96
N GLY A 64 -9.87 4.43 -16.21
CA GLY A 64 -11.10 4.21 -16.98
C GLY A 64 -12.03 3.17 -16.36
N TRP A 65 -12.04 3.06 -15.04
CA TRP A 65 -12.80 2.05 -14.29
C TRP A 65 -13.99 2.66 -13.57
N SER A 66 -14.97 1.82 -13.21
CA SER A 66 -15.97 2.21 -12.22
C SER A 66 -15.35 2.32 -10.82
N ILE A 67 -15.92 3.18 -9.98
CA ILE A 67 -15.53 3.31 -8.57
C ILE A 67 -15.65 1.96 -7.85
N SER A 68 -16.71 1.19 -8.12
CA SER A 68 -16.93 -0.13 -7.52
C SER A 68 -15.78 -1.10 -7.86
N LYS A 69 -15.41 -1.22 -9.14
CA LYS A 69 -14.28 -2.05 -9.58
C LYS A 69 -12.97 -1.60 -8.90
N THR A 70 -12.74 -0.29 -8.83
CA THR A 70 -11.56 0.30 -8.19
C THR A 70 -11.48 -0.09 -6.72
N LYS A 71 -12.58 0.07 -5.96
CA LYS A 71 -12.66 -0.36 -4.55
C LYS A 71 -12.38 -1.86 -4.40
N THR A 72 -12.96 -2.70 -5.24
CA THR A 72 -12.73 -4.16 -5.20
C THR A 72 -11.27 -4.52 -5.47
N VAL A 73 -10.64 -3.93 -6.49
CA VAL A 73 -9.23 -4.21 -6.81
C VAL A 73 -8.31 -3.72 -5.68
N LEU A 74 -8.53 -2.52 -5.16
CA LEU A 74 -7.76 -1.99 -4.03
C LEU A 74 -7.90 -2.88 -2.78
N TYR A 75 -9.13 -3.28 -2.44
CA TYR A 75 -9.40 -4.17 -1.32
C TYR A 75 -8.66 -5.51 -1.46
N ARG A 76 -8.81 -6.18 -2.61
CA ARG A 76 -8.12 -7.46 -2.87
C ARG A 76 -6.59 -7.32 -2.88
N THR A 77 -6.06 -6.18 -3.32
CA THR A 77 -4.62 -5.94 -3.35
C THR A 77 -4.07 -5.66 -1.95
N ARG A 78 -4.79 -4.90 -1.12
CA ARG A 78 -4.44 -4.69 0.29
C ARG A 78 -4.41 -5.99 1.08
N ASN A 79 -5.43 -6.84 0.95
CA ASN A 79 -5.46 -8.10 1.68
C ASN A 79 -4.26 -8.98 1.29
N ARG A 80 -3.97 -9.08 -0.01
CA ARG A 80 -2.78 -9.83 -0.48
C ARG A 80 -1.47 -9.23 0.00
N LEU A 81 -1.37 -7.91 0.14
CA LEU A 81 -0.19 -7.26 0.71
C LEU A 81 -0.04 -7.63 2.18
N ARG A 82 -1.12 -7.54 2.96
CA ARG A 82 -1.11 -7.93 4.38
C ARG A 82 -0.69 -9.38 4.53
N ASP A 83 -1.35 -10.30 3.83
CA ASP A 83 -1.05 -11.73 3.90
C ASP A 83 0.42 -12.02 3.50
N PHE A 84 0.96 -11.27 2.53
CA PHE A 84 2.37 -11.32 2.14
C PHE A 84 3.30 -10.82 3.25
N LEU A 85 3.00 -9.69 3.88
CA LEU A 85 3.82 -9.14 4.96
C LEU A 85 3.79 -10.01 6.23
N GLU A 86 2.65 -10.64 6.53
CA GLU A 86 2.51 -11.63 7.60
C GLU A 86 3.43 -12.84 7.36
N GLN A 87 3.46 -13.35 6.12
CA GLN A 87 4.36 -14.45 5.74
C GLN A 87 5.84 -14.10 5.83
N GLU A 88 6.19 -12.84 5.55
CA GLU A 88 7.56 -12.33 5.67
C GLU A 88 7.94 -11.98 7.12
N GLY A 89 7.02 -12.10 8.08
CA GLY A 89 7.24 -11.73 9.48
C GLY A 89 7.37 -10.22 9.71
N LEU A 90 6.91 -9.41 8.75
CA LEU A 90 6.98 -7.94 8.76
C LEU A 90 5.65 -7.30 9.19
N TRP A 91 4.61 -8.11 9.43
CA TRP A 91 3.32 -7.67 9.94
C TRP A 91 2.80 -8.65 10.97
N ASN A 92 2.57 -8.16 12.18
CA ASN A 92 2.00 -8.90 13.30
C ASN A 92 0.80 -8.04 13.72
N GLY A 93 -0.41 -8.48 13.40
CA GLY A 93 -1.63 -7.65 13.55
C GLY A 93 -1.91 -7.12 14.95
#